data_AF-A0A9D4CAL6-F1
#
_entry.id   AF-A0A9D4CAL6-F1
#
_cell.length_a   1.000
_cell.length_b   1.000
_cell.length_c   1.000
_cell.angle_alpha   90.00
_cell.angle_beta   90.00
_cell.angle_gamma   90.00
#
_symmetry.space_group_name_H-M   'P 1'
#
loop_
_entity.id
_entity.type
_entity.pdbx_description
1 polymer ?
#
loop_
_entity_poly.entity_id
_entity_poly.type
_entity_poly.pdbx_seq_one_letter_code
_entity_poly.pdbx_strand_id
1 'polypeptide(L)'
;MSCSKKIEDFYNSSLIKWIRFIFFLGLNILNIVFVWLLFYSVAVAKEGLVFGNPGNLIKYSLLSFIILDTLSFPSEVYFDWQEIMNKFEDDAYRAATIWLSEFPQMVINCVIVACREEANSNFLLVKASVIALAAIMRILVFILKRCIKVCDECISCFLRLLDCVCYCLVPSSSSLSHRLRGMQLAVSISRCLTTFWNVYMSI
;
A
#
# COMPACT_ATOMS: atom_id res chain seq x y z
N MET A 1 10.19 31.67 -20.44
CA MET A 1 10.62 30.32 -20.02
C MET A 1 9.45 29.70 -19.27
N SER A 2 8.79 28.69 -19.86
CA SER A 2 7.52 28.16 -19.34
C SER A 2 7.70 27.53 -17.96
N CYS A 3 6.74 27.75 -17.06
CA CYS A 3 6.70 27.21 -15.70
C CYS A 3 6.93 25.69 -15.68
N SER A 4 6.44 24.98 -16.69
CA SER A 4 6.61 23.53 -16.88
C SER A 4 8.09 23.10 -16.90
N LYS A 5 8.97 23.81 -17.63
CA LYS A 5 10.40 23.46 -17.72
C LYS A 5 11.12 23.56 -16.38
N LYS A 6 10.83 24.60 -15.57
CA LYS A 6 11.44 24.75 -14.25
C LYS A 6 11.03 23.63 -13.28
N ILE A 7 9.78 23.16 -13.37
CA ILE A 7 9.28 22.06 -12.53
C ILE A 7 9.88 20.73 -13.00
N GLU A 8 10.01 20.52 -14.30
CA GLU A 8 10.65 19.33 -14.86
C GLU A 8 12.14 19.27 -14.50
N ASP A 9 12.86 20.39 -14.58
CA ASP A 9 14.27 20.50 -14.16
C ASP A 9 14.42 20.25 -12.66
N PHE A 10 13.48 20.75 -11.84
CA PHE A 10 13.46 20.48 -10.41
C PHE A 10 13.22 19.00 -10.11
N TYR A 11 12.18 18.40 -10.70
CA TYR A 11 11.83 16.98 -10.51
C TYR A 11 12.93 16.03 -11.01
N ASN A 12 13.57 16.37 -12.14
CA ASN A 12 14.69 15.61 -12.67
C ASN A 12 16.01 15.86 -11.96
N SER A 13 16.04 16.76 -10.97
CA SER A 13 17.22 16.96 -10.12
C SER A 13 17.62 15.64 -9.46
N SER A 14 18.91 15.31 -9.57
CA SER A 14 19.51 14.13 -8.96
C SER A 14 19.13 14.01 -7.48
N LEU A 15 19.11 15.15 -6.77
CA LEU A 15 18.81 15.21 -5.33
C LEU A 15 17.41 14.67 -5.01
N ILE A 16 16.38 15.04 -5.79
CA ILE A 16 15.00 14.59 -5.55
C ILE A 16 14.86 13.10 -5.82
N LYS A 17 15.52 12.58 -6.87
CA LYS A 17 15.51 11.14 -7.18
C LYS A 17 16.11 10.33 -6.05
N TRP A 18 17.23 10.80 -5.48
CA TRP A 18 17.88 10.17 -4.33
C TRP A 18 17.03 10.24 -3.06
N ILE A 19 16.42 11.38 -2.74
CA ILE A 19 15.50 11.50 -1.59
C ILE A 19 14.36 10.50 -1.71
N ARG A 20 13.73 10.42 -2.89
CA ARG A 20 12.63 9.50 -3.17
C ARG A 20 13.08 8.04 -3.00
N PHE A 21 14.25 7.68 -3.53
CA PHE A 21 14.80 6.34 -3.40
C PHE A 21 15.07 5.96 -1.93
N ILE A 22 15.77 6.82 -1.18
CA ILE A 22 16.07 6.57 0.24
C ILE A 22 14.78 6.43 1.05
N PHE A 23 13.79 7.27 0.75
CA PHE A 23 12.49 7.21 1.41
C PHE A 23 11.76 5.88 1.14
N PHE A 24 11.67 5.44 -0.12
CA PHE A 24 11.04 4.15 -0.45
C PHE A 24 11.83 2.96 0.08
N LEU A 25 13.16 3.01 0.03
CA LEU A 25 14.02 2.00 0.63
C LEU A 25 13.75 1.87 2.14
N GLY A 26 13.65 3.00 2.85
CA GLY A 26 13.32 3.03 4.28
C GLY A 26 11.93 2.44 4.58
N LEU A 27 10.91 2.80 3.78
CA LEU A 27 9.56 2.24 3.93
C LEU A 27 9.53 0.73 3.68
N ASN A 28 10.25 0.23 2.67
CA ASN A 28 10.31 -1.19 2.37
C ASN A 28 11.06 -1.97 3.45
N ILE A 29 12.17 -1.43 4.00
CA ILE A 29 12.86 -2.03 5.15
C ILE A 29 11.91 -2.10 6.36
N LEU A 30 11.20 -1.01 6.67
CA LEU A 30 10.23 -0.99 7.75
C LEU A 30 9.11 -2.02 7.53
N ASN A 31 8.60 -2.14 6.30
CA ASN A 31 7.60 -3.15 5.96
C ASN A 31 8.10 -4.57 6.28
N ILE A 32 9.31 -4.94 5.84
CA ILE A 32 9.90 -6.26 6.15
C ILE A 32 10.00 -6.48 7.66
N VAL A 33 10.51 -5.48 8.39
CA VAL A 33 10.63 -5.57 9.86
C VAL A 33 9.26 -5.80 10.51
N PHE A 34 8.23 -5.04 10.13
CA PHE A 34 6.88 -5.19 10.67
C PHE A 34 6.24 -6.52 10.29
N VAL A 35 6.49 -7.01 9.09
CA VAL A 35 5.99 -8.29 8.60
C VAL A 35 6.56 -9.45 9.43
N TRP A 36 7.87 -9.46 9.66
CA TRP A 36 8.52 -10.47 10.50
C TRP A 36 8.10 -10.37 11.97
N LEU A 37 7.96 -9.15 12.49
CA LEU A 37 7.50 -8.93 13.86
C LEU A 37 6.05 -9.39 14.05
N LEU A 38 5.20 -9.20 13.04
CA LEU A 38 3.86 -9.75 13.02
C LEU A 38 3.86 -11.28 13.03
N PHE A 39 4.69 -11.92 12.21
CA PHE A 39 4.84 -13.37 12.23
C PHE A 39 5.27 -13.89 13.60
N TYR A 40 6.28 -13.25 14.21
CA TYR A 40 6.72 -13.59 15.55
C TYR A 40 5.58 -13.51 16.56
N SER A 41 4.77 -12.45 16.51
CA SER A 41 3.59 -12.31 17.38
C SER A 41 2.57 -13.43 17.19
N VAL A 42 2.32 -13.86 15.94
CA VAL A 42 1.37 -14.93 15.60
C VAL A 42 1.93 -16.32 15.94
N ALA A 43 3.25 -16.51 15.84
CA ALA A 43 3.91 -17.77 16.14
C ALA A 43 3.99 -18.05 17.65
N VAL A 44 4.31 -17.01 18.45
CA VAL A 44 4.45 -17.09 19.92
C VAL A 44 3.10 -16.98 20.63
N ALA A 45 2.09 -16.42 19.97
CA ALA A 45 0.74 -16.33 20.47
C ALA A 45 0.22 -17.68 21.00
N LYS A 46 -0.06 -17.73 22.30
CA LYS A 46 -0.74 -18.86 22.93
C LYS A 46 -2.22 -18.91 22.50
N GLU A 47 -2.88 -20.02 22.81
CA GLU A 47 -4.32 -20.17 22.63
C GLU A 47 -5.04 -19.12 23.48
N GLY A 48 -5.93 -18.34 22.86
CA GLY A 48 -6.70 -17.32 23.58
C GLY A 48 -7.85 -17.97 24.36
N LEU A 49 -8.38 -17.28 25.37
CA LEU A 49 -9.50 -17.78 26.19
C LEU A 49 -10.78 -18.07 25.38
N VAL A 50 -10.98 -17.41 24.23
CA VAL A 50 -12.19 -17.52 23.40
C VAL A 50 -11.91 -18.19 22.04
N PHE A 51 -10.72 -17.97 21.48
CA PHE A 51 -10.32 -18.51 20.20
C PHE A 51 -9.05 -19.36 20.39
N GLY A 52 -9.16 -20.65 20.05
CA GLY A 52 -8.06 -21.60 20.13
C GLY A 52 -6.84 -21.22 19.28
N ASN A 53 -5.82 -22.08 19.27
CA ASN A 53 -4.59 -21.85 18.52
C ASN A 53 -4.90 -21.49 17.05
N PRO A 54 -4.30 -20.44 16.47
CA PRO A 54 -4.37 -20.23 15.04
C PRO A 54 -3.91 -21.51 14.34
N GLY A 55 -4.79 -22.05 13.49
CA GLY A 55 -4.53 -23.32 12.81
C GLY A 55 -3.18 -23.27 12.10
N ASN A 56 -2.46 -24.38 12.12
CA ASN A 56 -1.14 -24.50 11.50
C ASN A 56 -1.14 -24.00 10.04
N LEU A 57 -2.26 -24.20 9.33
CA LEU A 57 -2.47 -23.68 7.98
C LEU A 57 -2.25 -22.16 7.88
N ILE A 58 -2.84 -21.36 8.77
CA ILE A 58 -2.71 -19.89 8.76
C ILE A 58 -1.26 -19.49 9.05
N LYS A 59 -0.59 -20.16 9.99
CA LYS A 59 0.81 -19.88 10.33
C LYS A 59 1.73 -20.15 9.13
N TYR A 60 1.56 -21.28 8.46
CA TYR A 60 2.37 -21.65 7.29
C TYR A 60 2.05 -20.77 6.07
N SER A 61 0.77 -20.46 5.83
CA SER A 61 0.39 -19.52 4.78
C SER A 61 1.01 -18.14 5.02
N LEU A 62 0.89 -17.61 6.24
CA LEU A 62 1.52 -16.34 6.60
C LEU A 62 3.03 -16.40 6.37
N LEU A 63 3.71 -17.42 6.90
CA LEU A 63 5.16 -17.59 6.69
C LEU A 63 5.56 -17.61 5.21
N SER A 64 4.80 -18.33 4.37
CA SER A 64 5.09 -18.43 2.94
C SER A 64 5.02 -17.06 2.23
N PHE A 65 4.00 -16.25 2.52
CA PHE A 65 3.90 -14.90 1.96
C PHE A 65 5.00 -13.97 2.46
N ILE A 66 5.46 -14.15 3.70
CA ILE A 66 6.54 -13.34 4.28
C ILE A 66 7.89 -13.67 3.64
N ILE A 67 8.13 -14.96 3.38
CA ILE A 67 9.33 -15.39 2.64
C ILE A 67 9.27 -14.81 1.22
N LEU A 68 8.13 -14.90 0.54
CA LEU A 68 7.96 -14.33 -0.80
C LEU A 68 8.23 -12.82 -0.83
N ASP A 69 7.70 -12.08 0.15
CA ASP A 69 7.90 -10.62 0.30
C ASP A 69 9.37 -10.26 0.58
N THR A 70 10.03 -11.07 1.42
CA THR A 70 11.47 -10.89 1.70
C THR A 70 12.31 -11.18 0.45
N LEU A 71 11.90 -12.14 -0.38
CA LEU A 71 12.57 -12.47 -1.65
C LEU A 71 12.28 -11.46 -2.77
N SER A 72 11.13 -10.79 -2.77
CA SER A 72 10.81 -9.74 -3.74
C SER A 72 11.53 -8.42 -3.46
N PHE A 73 11.96 -8.18 -2.23
CA PHE A 73 12.61 -6.94 -1.82
C PHE A 73 13.87 -6.55 -2.65
N PRO A 74 14.86 -7.43 -2.90
CA PRO A 74 16.00 -7.09 -3.74
C PRO A 74 15.59 -6.67 -5.15
N SER A 75 14.55 -7.31 -5.69
CA SER A 75 14.01 -6.97 -7.00
C SER A 75 13.31 -5.60 -6.99
N GLU A 76 12.54 -5.27 -5.96
CA GLU A 76 11.98 -3.92 -5.79
C GLU A 76 13.05 -2.84 -5.71
N VAL A 77 14.10 -3.06 -4.90
CA VAL A 77 15.23 -2.14 -4.79
C VAL A 77 15.94 -1.97 -6.15
N TYR A 78 16.08 -3.06 -6.91
CA TYR A 78 16.65 -3.02 -8.25
C TYR A 78 15.79 -2.19 -9.21
N PHE A 79 14.47 -2.35 -9.22
CA PHE A 79 13.58 -1.56 -10.08
C PHE A 79 13.55 -0.08 -9.67
N ASP A 80 13.50 0.21 -8.37
CA ASP A 80 13.58 1.58 -7.86
C ASP A 80 14.90 2.25 -8.23
N TRP A 81 16.01 1.49 -8.22
CA TRP A 81 17.30 1.95 -8.70
C TRP A 81 17.31 2.24 -10.21
N GLN A 82 16.71 1.37 -11.03
CA GLN A 82 16.58 1.61 -12.47
C GLN A 82 15.76 2.87 -12.78
N GLU A 83 14.77 3.19 -11.94
CA GLU A 83 13.99 4.41 -12.05
C GLU A 83 14.86 5.67 -11.81
N ILE A 84 15.82 5.64 -10.87
CA ILE A 84 16.79 6.74 -10.68
C ILE A 84 17.62 6.95 -11.94
N MET A 85 18.03 5.85 -12.58
CA MET A 85 18.85 5.86 -13.78
C MET A 85 18.05 6.23 -15.04
N ASN A 86 16.75 6.54 -14.93
CA ASN A 86 15.83 6.82 -16.04
C ASN A 86 15.81 5.70 -17.11
N LYS A 87 16.10 4.46 -16.72
CA LYS A 87 16.22 3.35 -17.69
C LYS A 87 14.91 2.63 -17.92
N PHE A 88 14.11 2.45 -16.87
CA PHE A 88 12.92 1.62 -16.94
C PHE A 88 11.89 2.06 -15.90
N GLU A 89 10.62 2.09 -16.31
CA GLU A 89 9.48 2.28 -15.42
C GLU A 89 8.64 1.01 -15.52
N ASP A 90 8.68 0.17 -14.48
CA ASP A 90 7.93 -1.09 -14.47
C ASP A 90 6.72 -1.00 -13.54
N ASP A 91 5.70 -0.29 -14.00
CA ASP A 91 4.42 -0.20 -13.29
C ASP A 91 3.75 -1.60 -13.18
N ALA A 92 4.03 -2.51 -14.13
CA ALA A 92 3.50 -3.87 -14.11
C ALA A 92 4.13 -4.73 -13.00
N TYR A 93 5.45 -4.68 -12.83
CA TYR A 93 6.13 -5.36 -11.72
C TYR A 93 5.62 -4.86 -10.37
N ARG A 94 5.50 -3.54 -10.20
CA ARG A 94 4.96 -2.94 -8.96
C ARG A 94 3.54 -3.40 -8.68
N ALA A 95 2.67 -3.43 -9.69
CA ALA A 95 1.32 -3.94 -9.55
C ALA A 95 1.30 -5.43 -9.19
N ALA A 96 2.13 -6.25 -9.83
CA ALA A 96 2.24 -7.67 -9.55
C ALA A 96 2.66 -7.94 -8.10
N THR A 97 3.64 -7.20 -7.58
CA THR A 97 4.08 -7.33 -6.18
C THR A 97 2.97 -7.00 -5.18
N ILE A 98 2.19 -5.95 -5.43
CA ILE A 98 1.03 -5.61 -4.59
C ILE A 98 0.01 -6.76 -4.57
N TRP A 99 -0.31 -7.33 -5.73
CA TRP A 99 -1.29 -8.41 -5.84
C TRP A 99 -0.81 -9.74 -5.27
N LEU A 100 0.47 -10.08 -5.44
CA LEU A 100 1.03 -11.37 -5.03
C LEU A 100 1.52 -11.40 -3.59
N SER A 101 2.03 -10.28 -3.08
CA SER A 101 2.57 -10.17 -1.71
C SER A 101 1.61 -9.42 -0.79
N GLU A 102 1.34 -8.15 -1.08
CA GLU A 102 0.70 -7.25 -0.11
C GLU A 102 -0.78 -7.62 0.12
N PHE A 103 -1.52 -7.91 -0.94
CA PHE A 103 -2.96 -8.19 -0.86
C PHE A 103 -3.27 -9.48 -0.08
N PRO A 104 -2.64 -10.64 -0.33
CA PRO A 104 -2.85 -11.84 0.46
C PRO A 104 -2.48 -11.66 1.94
N GLN A 105 -1.38 -10.96 2.23
CA GLN A 105 -1.00 -10.63 3.60
C GLN A 105 -2.04 -9.74 4.29
N MET A 106 -2.59 -8.75 3.59
CA MET A 106 -3.66 -7.90 4.11
C MET A 106 -4.90 -8.72 4.47
N VAL A 107 -5.31 -9.65 3.60
CA VAL A 107 -6.46 -10.53 3.84
C VAL A 107 -6.22 -11.42 5.06
N ILE A 108 -5.07 -12.07 5.16
CA ILE A 108 -4.71 -12.90 6.33
C ILE A 108 -4.72 -12.07 7.61
N ASN A 109 -4.19 -10.85 7.56
CA ASN A 109 -4.19 -9.94 8.70
C ASN A 109 -5.60 -9.56 9.13
N CYS A 110 -6.49 -9.24 8.18
CA CYS A 110 -7.90 -8.97 8.49
C CYS A 110 -8.59 -10.18 9.13
N VAL A 111 -8.31 -11.40 8.66
CA VAL A 111 -8.83 -12.64 9.26
C VAL A 111 -8.30 -12.82 10.69
N ILE A 112 -7.01 -12.59 10.92
CA ILE A 112 -6.41 -12.69 12.27
C ILE A 112 -7.06 -11.67 13.23
N VAL A 113 -7.27 -10.42 12.78
CA VAL A 113 -7.94 -9.39 13.59
C VAL A 113 -9.39 -9.75 13.88
N ALA A 114 -10.13 -10.23 12.88
CA ALA A 114 -11.53 -10.61 13.07
C ALA A 114 -11.70 -11.80 14.04
N CYS A 115 -10.68 -12.65 14.16
CA CYS A 115 -10.68 -13.84 14.99
C CYS A 115 -10.02 -13.66 16.37
N ARG A 116 -9.45 -12.50 16.72
CA ARG A 116 -8.78 -12.28 18.02
C ARG A 116 -9.17 -10.94 18.63
N GLU A 117 -9.63 -10.98 19.88
CA GLU A 117 -10.01 -9.77 20.64
C GLU A 117 -8.82 -9.05 21.30
N GLU A 118 -7.68 -9.72 21.50
CA GLU A 118 -6.53 -9.15 22.22
C GLU A 118 -5.51 -8.41 21.32
N ALA A 119 -5.10 -7.23 21.79
CA ALA A 119 -3.86 -6.41 21.67
C ALA A 119 -2.89 -6.49 20.46
N ASN A 120 -3.09 -7.34 19.46
CA ASN A 120 -2.31 -7.31 18.21
C ASN A 120 -2.68 -6.10 17.32
N SER A 121 -3.63 -5.26 17.75
CA SER A 121 -4.10 -4.09 17.03
C SER A 121 -3.01 -3.05 16.81
N ASN A 122 -2.09 -2.83 17.75
CA ASN A 122 -1.09 -1.77 17.62
C ASN A 122 -0.08 -2.03 16.50
N PHE A 123 0.48 -3.24 16.40
CA PHE A 123 1.43 -3.57 15.34
C PHE A 123 0.77 -3.60 13.96
N LEU A 124 -0.47 -4.07 13.89
CA LEU A 124 -1.25 -4.09 12.65
C LEU A 124 -1.64 -2.68 12.20
N LEU A 125 -1.98 -1.80 13.15
CA LEU A 125 -2.28 -0.40 12.88
C LEU A 125 -1.04 0.36 12.41
N VAL A 126 0.12 0.12 13.04
CA VAL A 126 1.39 0.68 12.59
C VAL A 126 1.73 0.19 11.18
N LYS A 127 1.66 -1.12 10.91
CA LYS A 127 1.87 -1.67 9.56
C LYS A 127 0.92 -1.02 8.54
N ALA A 128 -0.38 -0.96 8.85
CA ALA A 128 -1.37 -0.34 7.98
C ALA A 128 -1.05 1.14 7.71
N SER A 129 -0.59 1.89 8.72
CA SER A 129 -0.21 3.30 8.57
C SER A 129 1.04 3.47 7.68
N VAL A 130 2.03 2.59 7.79
CA VAL A 130 3.24 2.61 6.94
C VAL A 130 2.88 2.31 5.49
N ILE A 131 2.06 1.29 5.24
CA ILE A 131 1.58 0.94 3.90
C ILE A 131 0.73 2.07 3.32
N ALA A 132 -0.19 2.63 4.11
CA ALA A 132 -1.02 3.75 3.68
C ALA A 132 -0.17 4.98 3.32
N LEU A 133 0.84 5.31 4.13
CA LEU A 133 1.76 6.41 3.86
C LEU A 133 2.56 6.17 2.57
N ALA A 134 3.07 4.94 2.37
CA ALA A 134 3.76 4.55 1.15
C ALA A 134 2.86 4.70 -0.08
N ALA A 135 1.62 4.22 -0.01
CA ALA A 135 0.64 4.31 -1.09
C ALA A 135 0.28 5.76 -1.42
N ILE A 136 0.01 6.59 -0.40
CA ILE A 136 -0.28 8.03 -0.59
C ILE A 136 0.89 8.72 -1.29
N MET A 137 2.13 8.45 -0.85
CA MET A 137 3.31 9.04 -1.47
C MET A 137 3.51 8.59 -2.93
N ARG A 138 3.26 7.32 -3.25
CA ARG A 138 3.29 6.82 -4.64
C ARG A 138 2.23 7.51 -5.51
N ILE A 139 1.01 7.66 -5.00
CA ILE A 139 -0.08 8.36 -5.68
C ILE A 139 0.30 9.82 -5.93
N LEU A 140 0.86 10.51 -4.93
CA LEU A 140 1.33 11.90 -5.08
C LEU A 140 2.41 12.01 -6.16
N VAL A 141 3.41 11.12 -6.18
CA VAL A 141 4.45 11.10 -7.22
C VAL A 141 3.85 10.87 -8.60
N PHE A 142 2.91 9.93 -8.74
CA PHE A 142 2.22 9.65 -10.00
C PHE A 142 1.43 10.86 -10.50
N ILE A 143 0.68 11.52 -9.60
CA ILE A 143 -0.07 12.74 -9.91
C ILE A 143 0.89 13.85 -10.36
N LEU A 144 1.96 14.12 -9.59
CA LEU A 144 2.94 15.15 -9.94
C LEU A 144 3.53 14.92 -11.33
N LYS A 145 3.92 13.68 -11.63
CA LYS A 145 4.46 13.29 -12.92
C LYS A 145 3.47 13.48 -14.07
N ARG A 146 2.19 13.15 -13.83
CA ARG A 146 1.13 13.30 -14.84
C ARG A 146 0.69 14.75 -15.03
N CYS A 147 0.62 15.53 -13.95
CA CYS A 147 0.39 16.97 -14.00
C CYS A 147 1.49 17.70 -14.78
N ILE A 148 2.76 17.31 -14.63
CA ILE A 148 3.86 17.87 -15.43
C ILE A 148 3.67 17.59 -16.93
N LYS A 149 3.23 16.37 -17.30
CA LYS A 149 2.98 15.99 -18.71
C LYS A 149 1.74 16.65 -19.33
N VAL A 150 0.71 16.97 -18.54
CA VAL A 150 -0.63 17.40 -19.01
C VAL A 150 -0.94 18.87 -18.65
N CYS A 151 0.09 19.64 -18.29
CA CYS A 151 -0.04 21.05 -17.92
C CYS A 151 -0.29 21.97 -19.13
N ASP A 152 -1.51 21.91 -19.65
CA ASP A 152 -2.27 23.10 -20.05
C ASP A 152 -3.67 23.20 -19.36
N GLU A 153 -4.28 22.13 -18.80
CA GLU A 153 -5.67 22.23 -18.27
C GLU A 153 -5.98 21.50 -16.92
N CYS A 154 -5.01 20.90 -16.23
CA CYS A 154 -5.32 19.81 -15.29
C CYS A 154 -5.69 20.16 -13.82
N ILE A 155 -5.72 21.45 -13.42
CA ILE A 155 -5.99 21.85 -12.01
C ILE A 155 -7.42 21.48 -11.57
N SER A 156 -8.41 21.44 -12.48
CA SER A 156 -9.80 21.12 -12.12
C SER A 156 -10.04 19.62 -11.84
N CYS A 157 -9.19 18.75 -12.38
CA CYS A 157 -9.32 17.29 -12.20
C CYS A 157 -8.77 16.84 -10.84
N PHE A 158 -7.76 17.55 -10.31
CA PHE A 158 -7.13 17.29 -9.01
C PHE A 158 -8.12 17.45 -7.84
N LEU A 159 -8.97 18.46 -7.87
CA LEU A 159 -9.99 18.68 -6.84
C LEU A 159 -11.02 17.54 -6.79
N ARG A 160 -11.43 16.99 -7.95
CA ARG A 160 -12.42 15.90 -8.00
C ARG A 160 -11.89 14.55 -7.51
N LEU A 161 -10.59 14.27 -7.66
CA LEU A 161 -10.00 13.02 -7.19
C LEU A 161 -9.79 13.02 -5.67
N LEU A 162 -9.40 14.17 -5.10
CA LEU A 162 -9.25 14.36 -3.66
C LEU A 162 -10.60 14.25 -2.94
N ASP A 163 -11.67 14.77 -3.54
CA ASP A 163 -13.03 14.57 -3.03
C ASP A 163 -13.39 13.07 -2.95
N CYS A 164 -13.05 12.27 -3.96
CA CYS A 164 -13.31 10.81 -3.94
C CYS A 164 -12.54 10.06 -2.84
N VAL A 165 -11.27 10.42 -2.60
CA VAL A 165 -10.46 9.75 -1.56
C VAL A 165 -10.90 10.16 -0.15
N CYS A 166 -11.26 11.44 0.05
CA CYS A 166 -11.81 11.92 1.32
C CYS A 166 -13.19 11.31 1.63
N TYR A 167 -14.06 11.12 0.63
CA TYR A 167 -15.34 10.44 0.82
C TYR A 167 -15.19 8.96 1.24
N CYS A 168 -14.09 8.30 0.89
CA CYS A 168 -13.79 6.93 1.34
C CYS A 168 -13.22 6.84 2.76
N LEU A 169 -12.70 7.95 3.32
CA LEU A 169 -11.99 7.98 4.61
C LEU A 169 -12.82 8.51 5.78
N VAL A 170 -14.01 9.06 5.54
CA VAL A 170 -14.90 9.55 6.62
C VAL A 170 -15.78 8.40 7.12
N PRO A 171 -15.60 7.92 8.36
CA PRO A 171 -16.50 6.94 8.94
C PRO A 171 -17.82 7.64 9.32
N SER A 172 -18.92 7.24 8.66
CA SER A 172 -20.28 7.64 9.04
C SER A 172 -20.56 7.24 10.48
N SER A 173 -20.77 8.24 11.34
CA SER A 173 -21.00 8.15 12.78
C SER A 173 -22.41 7.66 13.16
N SER A 174 -22.86 6.56 12.55
CA SER A 174 -24.14 5.92 12.87
C SER A 174 -23.92 4.47 13.30
N SER A 175 -24.53 4.12 14.44
CA SER A 175 -24.41 2.89 15.24
C SER A 175 -24.85 1.60 14.51
N LEU A 176 -24.19 1.25 13.40
CA LEU A 176 -24.44 0.01 12.67
C LEU A 176 -23.40 -1.06 13.03
N SER A 177 -23.90 -2.27 13.26
CA SER A 177 -23.23 -3.43 13.86
C SER A 177 -21.93 -3.84 13.14
N HIS A 178 -20.95 -4.31 13.93
CA HIS A 178 -19.58 -4.63 13.50
C HIS A 178 -19.48 -5.61 12.31
N ARG A 179 -20.46 -6.49 12.10
CA ARG A 179 -20.46 -7.46 10.98
C ARG A 179 -20.77 -6.82 9.61
N LEU A 180 -21.55 -5.75 9.56
CA LEU A 180 -21.87 -5.07 8.28
C LEU A 180 -20.75 -4.15 7.80
N ARG A 181 -19.89 -3.65 8.70
CA ARG A 181 -18.74 -2.78 8.33
C ARG A 181 -17.68 -3.52 7.51
N GLY A 182 -17.41 -4.79 7.82
CA GLY A 182 -16.43 -5.58 7.05
C GLY A 182 -16.87 -5.81 5.59
N MET A 183 -18.16 -6.07 5.38
CA MET A 183 -18.71 -6.25 4.03
C MET A 183 -18.83 -4.94 3.25
N GLN A 184 -19.22 -3.83 3.90
CA GLN A 184 -19.26 -2.52 3.23
C GLN A 184 -17.86 -2.00 2.87
N LEU A 185 -16.86 -2.24 3.72
CA LEU A 185 -15.47 -1.88 3.40
C LEU A 185 -14.95 -2.71 2.22
N ALA A 186 -15.23 -4.02 2.20
CA ALA A 186 -14.84 -4.89 1.09
C ALA A 186 -15.52 -4.49 -0.24
N VAL A 187 -16.80 -4.10 -0.22
CA VAL A 187 -17.53 -3.64 -1.42
C VAL A 187 -17.01 -2.27 -1.89
N SER A 188 -16.71 -1.34 -0.97
CA SER A 188 -16.14 -0.04 -1.33
C SER A 188 -14.71 -0.15 -1.88
N ILE A 189 -13.87 -1.00 -1.28
CA ILE A 189 -12.53 -1.30 -1.79
C ILE A 189 -12.62 -1.99 -3.17
N SER A 190 -13.54 -2.95 -3.34
CA SER A 190 -13.79 -3.60 -4.63
C SER A 190 -14.22 -2.61 -5.72
N ARG A 191 -15.10 -1.65 -5.41
CA ARG A 191 -15.53 -0.59 -6.34
C ARG A 191 -14.40 0.39 -6.66
N CYS A 192 -13.58 0.76 -5.67
CA CYS A 192 -12.42 1.60 -5.90
C CYS A 192 -11.40 0.89 -6.80
N LEU A 193 -11.13 -0.39 -6.55
CA LEU A 193 -10.23 -1.23 -7.34
C LEU A 193 -10.74 -1.46 -8.76
N THR A 194 -12.04 -1.69 -8.96
CA THR A 194 -12.62 -1.83 -10.31
C THR A 194 -12.61 -0.51 -11.08
N THR A 195 -12.84 0.62 -10.42
CA THR A 195 -12.76 1.94 -11.05
C THR A 195 -11.31 2.27 -11.42
N PHE A 196 -10.36 1.99 -10.52
CA PHE A 196 -8.93 2.13 -10.79
C PHE A 196 -8.46 1.21 -11.93
N TRP A 197 -8.90 -0.05 -11.93
CA TRP A 197 -8.59 -1.04 -12.97
C TRP A 197 -9.16 -0.64 -14.33
N ASN A 198 -10.40 -0.15 -14.38
CA ASN A 198 -11.02 0.29 -15.64
C ASN A 198 -10.33 1.54 -16.20
N VAL A 199 -9.89 2.47 -15.34
CA VAL A 199 -9.09 3.63 -15.77
C VAL A 199 -7.70 3.19 -16.26
N TYR A 200 -7.07 2.22 -15.57
CA TYR A 200 -5.76 1.69 -15.93
C TYR A 200 -5.77 0.89 -17.25
N MET A 201 -6.81 0.09 -17.50
CA MET A 201 -6.97 -0.71 -18.73
C MET A 201 -7.47 0.10 -19.95
N SER A 202 -7.96 1.33 -19.72
CA SER A 202 -8.37 2.25 -20.80
C SER A 202 -7.23 3.11 -21.35
N ILE A 203 -6.01 2.91 -20.84
CA ILE A 203 -4.74 3.54 -21.26
C ILE A 203 -3.89 2.47 -21.95
#